data_AF-A0A167S1Z4-F1
#
_entry.id   AF-A0A167S1Z4-F1
#
_cell.length_a   1.000
_cell.length_b   1.000
_cell.length_c   1.000
_cell.angle_alpha   90.00
_cell.angle_beta   90.00
_cell.angle_gamma   90.00
#
_symmetry.space_group_name_H-M   'P 1'
#
loop_
_entity.id
_entity.type
_entity.pdbx_description
1 polymer ?
#
loop_
_entity_poly.entity_id
_entity_poly.type
_entity_poly.pdbx_seq_one_letter_code
_entity_poly.pdbx_strand_id
1 'polypeptide(L)'
;MIRQPRESQPDPITSEIAHFLAPLVIFPWGPLAMSYLGVPIVVGIVMVAVHDEDYQTACQKLKDSAFREIIPERTIPPEILSVLPDPDEALEEVKKEFQRLDRSTTTFEYPINHHLAGSVRLTLAPNSFANLPIPDATGDVKQSTASTKGYDIYGNICHPLEEALVESFVKCVVDDKNDENAEFSGWGDRLGTWVAMMCGYLEVNNDILDSCRDERAVEWFSVNYGRIHEEKFGPLDRRVSKRLGSGHEMPVDMRGNPLPK
;
A
#
# COMPACT_ATOMS: atom_id res chain seq x y z
N MET A 1 8.51 -20.06 -4.85
CA MET A 1 8.33 -18.63 -5.13
C MET A 1 9.63 -17.94 -4.71
N ILE A 2 10.21 -17.09 -5.57
CA ILE A 2 11.53 -16.49 -5.33
C ILE A 2 11.31 -15.13 -4.67
N ARG A 3 12.04 -14.86 -3.60
CA ARG A 3 12.04 -13.57 -2.92
C ARG A 3 12.66 -12.50 -3.82
N GLN A 4 12.01 -11.34 -3.96
CA GLN A 4 12.58 -10.23 -4.72
C GLN A 4 13.44 -9.35 -3.81
N PRO A 5 14.56 -8.81 -4.33
CA PRO A 5 15.31 -7.78 -3.61
C PRO A 5 14.41 -6.56 -3.38
N ARG A 6 14.67 -5.83 -2.30
CA ARG A 6 14.15 -4.48 -2.14
C ARG A 6 14.74 -3.62 -3.26
N GLU A 7 13.92 -2.75 -3.83
CA GLU A 7 14.38 -1.78 -4.80
C GLU A 7 15.28 -0.73 -4.15
N SER A 8 16.29 -0.28 -4.90
CA SER A 8 17.25 0.73 -4.42
C SER A 8 16.97 2.14 -4.99
N GLN A 9 15.95 2.24 -5.83
CA GLN A 9 15.47 3.47 -6.49
C GLN A 9 13.96 3.36 -6.70
N PRO A 10 13.24 4.48 -6.83
CA PRO A 10 11.84 4.46 -7.23
C PRO A 10 11.68 3.81 -8.61
N ASP A 11 10.62 3.04 -8.80
CA ASP A 11 10.30 2.48 -10.11
C ASP A 11 9.91 3.60 -11.10
N PRO A 12 9.91 3.32 -12.42
CA PRO A 12 9.58 4.33 -13.43
C PRO A 12 8.21 4.97 -13.25
N ILE A 13 7.20 4.22 -12.79
CA ILE A 13 5.84 4.72 -12.60
C ILE A 13 5.80 5.71 -11.43
N THR A 14 6.41 5.34 -10.30
CA THR A 14 6.55 6.25 -9.15
C THR A 14 7.28 7.53 -9.54
N SER A 15 8.38 7.40 -10.28
CA SER A 15 9.19 8.54 -10.73
C SER A 15 8.41 9.49 -11.64
N GLU A 16 7.61 8.94 -12.55
CA GLU A 16 6.77 9.71 -13.46
C GLU A 16 5.67 10.48 -12.71
N ILE A 17 4.97 9.84 -11.77
CA ILE A 17 3.96 10.49 -10.95
C ILE A 17 4.57 11.60 -10.09
N ALA A 18 5.74 11.34 -9.50
CA ALA A 18 6.47 12.34 -8.74
C ALA A 18 6.81 13.57 -9.59
N HIS A 19 7.17 13.37 -10.87
CA HIS A 19 7.44 14.45 -11.81
C HIS A 19 6.19 15.31 -12.06
N PHE A 20 5.03 14.70 -12.32
CA PHE A 20 3.77 15.44 -12.53
C PHE A 20 3.33 16.21 -11.27
N LEU A 21 3.56 15.63 -10.09
CA LEU A 21 3.13 16.22 -8.83
C LEU A 21 4.15 17.21 -8.24
N ALA A 22 5.39 17.23 -8.70
CA ALA A 22 6.44 18.12 -8.20
C ALA A 22 6.00 19.60 -8.16
N PRO A 23 6.29 20.35 -7.07
CA PRO A 23 7.13 19.97 -5.94
C PRO A 23 6.40 19.28 -4.77
N LEU A 24 5.15 18.81 -4.96
CA LEU A 24 4.38 18.17 -3.89
C LEU A 24 5.05 16.86 -3.47
N VAL A 25 5.12 16.61 -2.16
CA VAL A 25 5.64 15.36 -1.63
C VAL A 25 4.61 14.26 -1.84
N ILE A 26 5.08 13.11 -2.34
CA ILE A 26 4.26 11.94 -2.58
C ILE A 26 4.74 10.77 -1.73
N PHE A 27 3.79 9.96 -1.30
CA PHE A 27 4.05 8.73 -0.55
C PHE A 27 3.46 7.56 -1.34
N PRO A 28 4.29 6.77 -2.05
CA PRO A 28 3.84 5.52 -2.65
C PRO A 28 3.13 4.66 -1.62
N TRP A 29 2.00 4.06 -2.00
CA TRP A 29 1.15 3.28 -1.12
C TRP A 29 0.64 2.02 -1.80
N GLY A 30 -0.05 1.15 -1.06
CA GLY A 30 -0.67 -0.06 -1.60
C GLY A 30 0.32 -0.98 -2.33
N PRO A 31 -0.05 -1.57 -3.49
CA PRO A 31 0.81 -2.52 -4.20
C PRO A 31 2.16 -1.97 -4.65
N LEU A 32 2.23 -0.67 -4.98
CA LEU A 32 3.46 -0.04 -5.46
C LEU A 32 4.51 0.01 -4.34
N ALA A 33 4.11 0.44 -3.13
CA ALA A 33 4.98 0.46 -1.96
C ALA A 33 5.41 -0.95 -1.53
N MET A 34 4.50 -1.92 -1.60
CA MET A 34 4.82 -3.32 -1.31
C MET A 34 5.82 -3.91 -2.30
N SER A 35 5.67 -3.61 -3.60
CA SER A 35 6.61 -4.04 -4.64
C SER A 35 8.00 -3.46 -4.41
N TYR A 36 8.11 -2.18 -4.03
CA TYR A 36 9.39 -1.55 -3.67
C TYR A 36 10.12 -2.30 -2.56
N LEU A 37 9.38 -2.84 -1.59
CA LEU A 37 9.93 -3.64 -0.48
C LEU A 37 10.28 -5.09 -0.87
N GLY A 38 10.00 -5.52 -2.11
CA GLY A 38 10.27 -6.87 -2.60
C GLY A 38 9.13 -7.87 -2.36
N VAL A 39 7.91 -7.40 -2.06
CA VAL A 39 6.72 -8.27 -2.00
C VAL A 39 6.27 -8.62 -3.43
N PRO A 40 6.13 -9.91 -3.79
CA PRO A 40 5.70 -10.31 -5.14
C PRO A 40 4.19 -10.06 -5.30
N ILE A 41 3.83 -8.84 -5.68
CA ILE A 41 2.45 -8.40 -5.88
C ILE A 41 2.23 -7.88 -7.29
N VAL A 42 1.04 -8.11 -7.84
CA VAL A 42 0.65 -7.53 -9.13
C VAL A 42 0.26 -6.08 -8.93
N VAL A 43 0.96 -5.16 -9.60
CA VAL A 43 0.65 -3.72 -9.60
C VAL A 43 -0.35 -3.42 -10.73
N GLY A 44 -1.63 -3.65 -10.45
CA GLY A 44 -2.74 -3.27 -11.37
C GLY A 44 -3.32 -1.88 -11.10
N ILE A 45 -3.12 -1.37 -9.88
CA ILE A 45 -3.54 -0.03 -9.44
C ILE A 45 -2.36 0.59 -8.74
N VAL A 46 -1.99 1.79 -9.18
CA VAL A 46 -0.97 2.61 -8.56
C VAL A 46 -1.65 3.47 -7.51
N MET A 47 -1.22 3.36 -6.26
CA MET A 47 -1.77 4.14 -5.16
C MET A 47 -0.69 5.07 -4.62
N VAL A 48 -1.03 6.34 -4.51
CA VAL A 48 -0.13 7.37 -3.99
C VAL A 48 -0.91 8.22 -3.00
N ALA A 49 -0.33 8.44 -1.83
CA ALA A 49 -0.83 9.41 -0.87
C ALA A 49 -0.07 10.73 -0.98
N VAL A 50 -0.73 11.83 -0.62
CA VAL A 50 -0.15 13.17 -0.50
C VAL A 50 -0.60 13.79 0.82
N HIS A 51 0.07 14.86 1.25
CA HIS A 51 -0.42 15.65 2.37
C HIS A 51 -1.86 16.11 2.15
N ASP A 52 -2.64 16.18 3.23
CA ASP A 52 -4.06 16.51 3.16
C ASP A 52 -4.30 17.90 2.54
N GLU A 53 -3.45 18.86 2.90
CA GLU A 53 -3.45 20.22 2.36
C GLU A 53 -3.11 20.30 0.86
N ASP A 54 -2.37 19.32 0.35
CA ASP A 54 -1.92 19.26 -1.03
C ASP A 54 -2.88 18.47 -1.93
N TYR A 55 -3.85 17.75 -1.34
CA TYR A 55 -4.70 16.81 -2.06
C TYR A 55 -5.44 17.42 -3.25
N GLN A 56 -6.11 18.55 -3.06
CA GLN A 56 -6.83 19.23 -4.14
C GLN A 56 -5.88 19.77 -5.22
N THR A 57 -4.71 20.29 -4.82
CA THR A 57 -3.67 20.76 -5.73
C THR A 57 -3.11 19.62 -6.57
N ALA A 58 -2.86 18.46 -5.96
CA ALA A 58 -2.38 17.27 -6.63
C ALA A 58 -3.41 16.75 -7.65
N CYS A 59 -4.69 16.68 -7.27
CA CYS A 59 -5.78 16.36 -8.21
C CYS A 59 -5.80 17.30 -9.42
N GLN A 60 -5.66 18.61 -9.19
CA GLN A 60 -5.66 19.59 -10.27
C GLN A 60 -4.45 19.42 -11.20
N LYS A 61 -3.25 19.20 -10.66
CA LYS A 61 -2.04 18.96 -11.45
C LYS A 61 -2.15 17.74 -12.36
N LEU A 62 -2.76 16.66 -11.88
CA LEU A 62 -3.00 15.47 -12.70
C LEU A 62 -3.95 15.79 -13.86
N LYS A 63 -5.04 16.53 -13.60
CA LYS A 63 -5.96 16.99 -14.65
C LYS A 63 -5.27 17.88 -15.68
N ASP A 64 -4.45 18.82 -15.22
CA ASP A 64 -3.67 19.71 -16.10
C ASP A 64 -2.65 18.94 -16.94
N SER A 65 -2.21 17.78 -16.44
CA SER A 65 -1.35 16.81 -17.13
C SER A 65 -2.14 15.80 -17.98
N ALA A 66 -3.41 16.11 -18.28
CA ALA A 66 -4.33 15.31 -19.09
C ALA A 66 -4.71 13.93 -18.52
N PHE A 67 -4.47 13.67 -17.23
CA PHE A 67 -5.08 12.52 -16.55
C PHE A 67 -6.60 12.73 -16.45
N ARG A 68 -7.36 11.67 -16.71
CA ARG A 68 -8.82 11.72 -16.64
C ARG A 68 -9.29 11.17 -15.31
N GLU A 69 -9.95 12.00 -14.51
CA GLU A 69 -10.67 11.53 -13.33
C GLU A 69 -11.79 10.58 -13.74
N ILE A 70 -11.89 9.45 -13.04
CA ILE A 70 -12.90 8.42 -13.27
C ILE A 70 -13.49 7.96 -11.95
N ILE A 71 -14.70 7.40 -12.03
CA ILE A 71 -15.28 6.62 -10.95
C ILE A 71 -14.82 5.18 -11.14
N PRO A 72 -14.16 4.56 -10.14
CA PRO A 72 -13.76 3.16 -10.21
C PRO A 72 -14.95 2.26 -10.53
N GLU A 73 -14.83 1.48 -11.60
CA GLU A 73 -15.84 0.49 -11.94
C GLU A 73 -15.66 -0.73 -11.05
N ARG A 74 -16.62 -0.95 -10.14
CA ARG A 74 -16.68 -2.09 -9.21
C ARG A 74 -17.57 -3.17 -9.83
N THR A 75 -17.05 -3.87 -10.84
CA THR A 75 -17.80 -4.91 -11.56
C THR A 75 -17.40 -6.32 -11.13
N ILE A 76 -18.41 -7.18 -11.09
CA ILE A 76 -18.24 -8.63 -10.97
C ILE A 76 -18.06 -9.19 -12.39
N PRO A 77 -17.11 -10.10 -12.64
CA PRO A 77 -16.95 -10.74 -13.95
C PRO A 77 -18.29 -11.33 -14.47
N PRO A 78 -18.66 -11.11 -15.75
CA PRO A 78 -19.96 -11.52 -16.28
C PRO A 78 -20.29 -13.00 -16.08
N GLU A 79 -19.28 -13.86 -16.15
CA GLU A 79 -19.40 -15.29 -15.91
C GLU A 79 -19.85 -15.61 -14.47
N ILE A 80 -19.37 -14.86 -13.48
CA ILE A 80 -19.79 -14.99 -12.08
C ILE A 80 -21.16 -14.35 -11.90
N LEU A 81 -21.36 -13.15 -12.46
CA LEU A 81 -22.62 -12.42 -12.35
C LEU A 81 -23.80 -13.24 -12.89
N SER A 82 -23.60 -13.98 -13.99
CA SER A 82 -24.64 -14.80 -14.64
C SER A 82 -25.18 -15.97 -13.81
N VAL A 83 -24.45 -16.40 -12.76
CA VAL A 83 -24.83 -17.52 -11.90
C VAL A 83 -25.34 -17.08 -10.53
N LEU A 84 -25.33 -15.77 -10.24
CA LEU A 84 -25.80 -15.24 -8.96
C LEU A 84 -27.34 -15.16 -8.92
N PRO A 85 -27.96 -15.45 -7.77
CA PRO A 85 -29.42 -15.36 -7.61
C PRO A 85 -29.96 -13.94 -7.86
N ASP A 86 -29.22 -12.92 -7.40
CA ASP A 86 -29.53 -11.51 -7.61
C ASP A 86 -28.24 -10.74 -8.01
N PRO A 87 -28.01 -10.55 -9.32
CA PRO A 87 -26.87 -9.80 -9.84
C PRO A 87 -26.79 -8.34 -9.37
N ASP A 88 -27.94 -7.68 -9.24
CA ASP A 88 -27.99 -6.24 -8.94
C ASP A 88 -27.67 -6.01 -7.46
N GLU A 89 -28.21 -6.85 -6.57
CA GLU A 89 -27.87 -6.83 -5.14
C GLU A 89 -26.37 -7.08 -4.93
N ALA A 90 -25.80 -8.09 -5.60
CA ALA A 90 -24.37 -8.40 -5.49
C ALA A 90 -23.48 -7.24 -5.95
N LEU A 91 -23.88 -6.52 -7.01
CA LEU A 91 -23.14 -5.34 -7.46
C LEU A 91 -23.20 -4.19 -6.45
N GLU A 92 -24.34 -3.98 -5.80
CA GLU A 92 -24.47 -2.97 -4.75
C GLU A 92 -23.69 -3.33 -3.48
N GLU A 93 -23.63 -4.61 -3.10
CA GLU A 93 -22.77 -5.09 -2.01
C GLU A 93 -21.30 -4.81 -2.30
N VAL A 94 -20.81 -5.16 -3.50
CA VAL A 94 -19.42 -4.89 -3.89
C VAL A 94 -19.12 -3.39 -3.89
N LYS A 95 -20.05 -2.53 -4.34
CA LYS A 95 -19.85 -1.07 -4.24
C LYS A 95 -19.79 -0.60 -2.79
N LYS A 96 -20.62 -1.16 -1.91
CA LYS A 96 -20.64 -0.83 -0.48
C LYS A 96 -19.32 -1.20 0.19
N GLU A 97 -18.73 -2.34 -0.16
CA GLU A 97 -17.45 -2.82 0.36
C GLU A 97 -16.26 -1.87 0.11
N PHE A 98 -16.31 -1.07 -0.95
CA PHE A 98 -15.25 -0.11 -1.31
C PHE A 98 -15.68 1.35 -1.15
N GLN A 99 -16.87 1.60 -0.60
CA GLN A 99 -17.47 2.93 -0.55
C GLN A 99 -16.60 3.95 0.18
N ARG A 100 -15.95 3.57 1.28
CA ARG A 100 -15.08 4.48 2.04
C ARG A 100 -13.84 4.88 1.23
N LEU A 101 -13.22 3.94 0.52
CA LEU A 101 -12.12 4.20 -0.40
C LEU A 101 -12.56 5.14 -1.54
N ASP A 102 -13.67 4.82 -2.19
CA ASP A 102 -14.16 5.56 -3.35
C ASP A 102 -14.63 6.98 -3.00
N ARG A 103 -15.10 7.22 -1.76
CA ARG A 103 -15.46 8.56 -1.26
C ARG A 103 -14.26 9.39 -0.82
N SER A 104 -13.20 8.73 -0.34
CA SER A 104 -12.07 9.41 0.29
C SER A 104 -10.90 9.64 -0.68
N THR A 105 -10.94 9.03 -1.86
CA THR A 105 -9.85 9.07 -2.85
C THR A 105 -10.36 9.48 -4.22
N THR A 106 -9.43 9.87 -5.10
CA THR A 106 -9.75 10.20 -6.50
C THR A 106 -8.95 9.28 -7.40
N THR A 107 -9.65 8.62 -8.34
CA THR A 107 -9.01 7.72 -9.29
C THR A 107 -8.91 8.36 -10.67
N PHE A 108 -7.77 8.14 -11.31
CA PHE A 108 -7.41 8.70 -12.60
C PHE A 108 -6.99 7.60 -13.56
N GLU A 109 -7.31 7.81 -14.83
CA GLU A 109 -6.70 7.10 -15.95
C GLU A 109 -5.61 7.95 -16.58
N TYR A 110 -4.55 7.27 -17.03
CA TYR A 110 -3.48 7.89 -17.80
C TYR A 110 -4.01 8.52 -19.10
N PRO A 111 -3.32 9.56 -19.63
CA PRO A 111 -3.66 10.14 -20.92
C PRO A 111 -3.76 9.08 -22.03
N ILE A 112 -4.70 9.21 -22.96
CA ILE A 112 -5.01 8.18 -23.99
C ILE A 112 -3.79 7.73 -24.80
N ASN A 113 -2.84 8.64 -25.05
CA ASN A 113 -1.62 8.35 -25.83
C ASN A 113 -0.45 7.88 -24.95
N HIS A 114 -0.67 7.66 -23.67
CA HIS A 114 0.35 7.20 -22.74
C HIS A 114 0.51 5.68 -22.80
N HIS A 115 1.73 5.18 -22.60
CA HIS A 115 2.02 3.74 -22.66
C HIS A 115 1.33 2.93 -21.55
N LEU A 116 0.96 3.58 -20.43
CA LEU A 116 0.19 2.98 -19.33
C LEU A 116 -1.34 3.15 -19.48
N ALA A 117 -1.80 3.79 -20.55
CA ALA A 117 -3.24 3.97 -20.79
C ALA A 117 -3.95 2.62 -20.91
N GLY A 118 -5.02 2.43 -20.13
CA GLY A 118 -5.83 1.21 -20.12
C GLY A 118 -5.19 -0.01 -19.44
N SER A 119 -3.92 0.07 -19.03
CA SER A 119 -3.24 -1.02 -18.30
C SER A 119 -3.20 -0.78 -16.79
N VAL A 120 -3.07 0.49 -16.37
CA VAL A 120 -2.94 0.86 -14.96
C VAL A 120 -3.80 2.08 -14.66
N ARG A 121 -4.38 2.12 -13.46
CA ARG A 121 -5.10 3.28 -12.91
C ARG A 121 -4.29 3.88 -11.75
N LEU A 122 -4.40 5.20 -11.58
CA LEU A 122 -3.79 5.93 -10.47
C LEU A 122 -4.88 6.32 -9.47
N THR A 123 -4.77 5.85 -8.23
CA THR A 123 -5.61 6.31 -7.11
C THR A 123 -4.78 7.24 -6.24
N LEU A 124 -5.22 8.49 -6.13
CA LEU A 124 -4.64 9.49 -5.25
C LEU A 124 -5.43 9.55 -3.95
N ALA A 125 -4.74 9.48 -2.81
CA ALA A 125 -5.35 9.52 -1.49
C ALA A 125 -4.83 10.71 -0.66
N PRO A 126 -5.68 11.35 0.15
CA PRO A 126 -5.23 12.25 1.21
C PRO A 126 -4.58 11.42 2.34
N ASN A 127 -3.58 11.97 3.02
CA ASN A 127 -2.84 11.22 4.05
C ASN A 127 -3.71 10.82 5.24
N SER A 128 -4.71 11.63 5.60
CA SER A 128 -5.72 11.29 6.61
C SER A 128 -6.49 10.00 6.29
N PHE A 129 -6.58 9.61 5.01
CA PHE A 129 -7.14 8.32 4.62
C PHE A 129 -6.09 7.21 4.65
N ALA A 130 -4.88 7.48 4.15
CA ALA A 130 -3.80 6.50 4.05
C ALA A 130 -3.11 6.20 5.38
N ASN A 131 -3.27 7.05 6.41
CA ASN A 131 -2.69 6.88 7.74
C ASN A 131 -1.16 6.69 7.75
N LEU A 132 -0.43 7.23 6.77
CA LEU A 132 1.03 7.12 6.75
C LEU A 132 1.66 8.06 7.78
N PRO A 133 2.61 7.58 8.60
CA PRO A 133 3.31 8.43 9.54
C PRO A 133 4.17 9.45 8.78
N ILE A 134 3.91 10.73 9.00
CA ILE A 134 4.66 11.79 8.32
C ILE A 134 6.08 11.82 8.90
N PRO A 135 7.15 11.77 8.07
CA PRO A 135 8.51 11.92 8.55
C PRO A 135 8.67 13.27 9.27
N ASP A 136 9.36 13.29 10.41
CA ASP A 136 9.62 14.49 11.23
C ASP A 136 10.46 15.60 10.51
N ALA A 137 10.64 15.52 9.20
CA ALA A 137 11.47 16.42 8.40
C ALA A 137 10.81 17.80 8.21
N THR A 138 10.92 18.61 9.25
CA THR A 138 10.85 20.09 9.22
C THR A 138 12.10 20.73 8.58
N GLY A 139 12.90 19.97 7.83
CA GLY A 139 14.06 20.47 7.10
C GLY A 139 13.92 20.10 5.63
N ASP A 140 13.89 21.13 4.76
CA ASP A 140 13.93 21.08 3.30
C ASP A 140 14.17 19.68 2.71
N VAL A 141 13.10 19.07 2.18
CA VAL A 141 13.11 17.85 1.31
C VAL A 141 13.90 18.08 0.01
N LYS A 142 14.59 19.22 -0.13
CA LYS A 142 15.51 19.52 -1.20
C LYS A 142 16.90 18.99 -0.82
N GLN A 143 17.26 17.88 -1.47
CA GLN A 143 18.63 17.38 -1.62
C GLN A 143 19.22 16.61 -0.44
N SER A 144 18.71 15.41 -0.16
CA SER A 144 19.59 14.27 0.19
C SER A 144 18.86 12.94 0.04
N THR A 145 19.57 11.91 -0.43
CA THR A 145 19.21 10.51 -0.19
C THR A 145 19.44 10.22 1.29
N ALA A 146 18.54 10.69 2.15
CA ALA A 146 18.57 10.41 3.58
C ALA A 146 17.43 9.45 3.90
N SER A 147 17.76 8.28 4.44
CA SER A 147 16.77 7.45 5.13
C SER A 147 16.45 8.13 6.45
N THR A 148 15.23 8.65 6.58
CA THR A 148 14.64 8.98 7.87
C THR A 148 14.06 7.70 8.46
N LYS A 149 13.86 7.64 9.79
CA LYS A 149 13.23 6.46 10.41
C LYS A 149 11.91 6.16 9.70
N GLY A 150 11.85 5.01 9.03
CA GLY A 150 10.65 4.53 8.35
C GLY A 150 10.51 4.89 6.86
N TYR A 151 11.44 5.63 6.24
CA TYR A 151 11.33 6.01 4.83
C TYR A 151 12.68 6.00 4.07
N ASP A 152 12.61 5.66 2.79
CA ASP A 152 13.64 6.00 1.79
C ASP A 152 13.19 7.24 0.99
N ILE A 153 14.02 8.28 0.95
CA ILE A 153 13.66 9.58 0.34
C ILE A 153 14.42 9.80 -0.97
N TYR A 154 13.67 10.11 -2.03
CA TYR A 154 14.19 10.40 -3.37
C TYR A 154 13.52 11.67 -3.93
N GLY A 155 14.13 12.83 -3.70
CA GLY A 155 13.52 14.11 -4.10
C GLY A 155 12.18 14.31 -3.38
N ASN A 156 11.08 14.48 -4.11
CA ASN A 156 9.73 14.59 -3.55
C ASN A 156 9.02 13.24 -3.32
N ILE A 157 9.74 12.12 -3.38
CA ILE A 157 9.20 10.77 -3.13
C ILE A 157 9.64 10.30 -1.74
N CYS A 158 8.68 9.95 -0.90
CA CYS A 158 8.91 9.32 0.39
C CYS A 158 8.39 7.88 0.36
N HIS A 159 9.27 6.92 0.02
CA HIS A 159 8.93 5.50 0.01
C HIS A 159 8.83 4.96 1.45
N PRO A 160 7.65 4.50 1.91
CA PRO A 160 7.53 3.95 3.25
C PRO A 160 8.25 2.60 3.35
N LEU A 161 8.98 2.42 4.44
CA LEU A 161 9.56 1.14 4.85
C LEU A 161 8.51 0.29 5.57
N GLU A 162 8.89 -0.93 5.96
CA GLU A 162 7.98 -1.94 6.51
C GLU A 162 7.14 -1.42 7.67
N GLU A 163 7.76 -0.76 8.65
CA GLU A 163 7.08 -0.26 9.85
C GLU A 163 6.00 0.76 9.48
N ALA A 164 6.37 1.79 8.70
CA ALA A 164 5.45 2.84 8.28
C ALA A 164 4.28 2.31 7.44
N LEU A 165 4.56 1.38 6.52
CA LEU A 165 3.56 0.83 5.63
C LEU A 165 2.62 -0.16 6.35
N VAL A 166 3.14 -0.99 7.27
CA VAL A 166 2.31 -1.88 8.11
C VAL A 166 1.46 -1.05 9.05
N GLU A 167 2.01 -0.02 9.69
CA GLU A 167 1.25 0.89 10.57
C GLU A 167 0.09 1.54 9.80
N SER A 168 0.38 2.08 8.62
CA SER A 168 -0.62 2.66 7.71
C SER A 168 -1.75 1.68 7.40
N PHE A 169 -1.43 0.48 6.89
CA PHE A 169 -2.44 -0.50 6.53
C PHE A 169 -3.27 -0.94 7.73
N VAL A 170 -2.66 -1.21 8.88
CA VAL A 170 -3.36 -1.65 10.09
C VAL A 170 -4.31 -0.57 10.61
N LYS A 171 -3.87 0.69 10.65
CA LYS A 171 -4.74 1.82 11.01
C LYS A 171 -5.93 1.92 10.05
N CYS A 172 -5.69 1.82 8.74
CA CYS A 172 -6.77 1.83 7.76
C CYS A 172 -7.74 0.65 7.96
N VAL A 173 -7.27 -0.56 8.30
CA VAL A 173 -8.14 -1.70 8.63
C VAL A 173 -8.99 -1.42 9.86
N VAL A 174 -8.40 -0.86 10.91
CA VAL A 174 -9.12 -0.54 12.15
C VAL A 174 -10.17 0.54 11.90
N ASP A 175 -9.83 1.58 11.14
CA ASP A 175 -10.79 2.63 10.79
C ASP A 175 -11.94 2.08 9.94
N ASP A 176 -11.67 1.13 9.03
CA ASP A 176 -12.69 0.50 8.20
C ASP A 176 -13.62 -0.43 9.00
N LYS A 177 -13.07 -1.20 9.94
CA LYS A 177 -13.88 -2.06 10.83
C LYS A 177 -14.80 -1.27 11.76
N ASN A 178 -14.45 -0.02 12.03
CA ASN A 178 -15.24 0.87 12.88
C ASN A 178 -16.19 1.77 12.07
N ASP A 179 -16.31 1.58 10.74
CA ASP A 179 -17.27 2.32 9.93
C ASP A 179 -18.68 1.78 10.18
N GLU A 180 -19.48 2.52 10.96
CA GLU A 180 -20.87 2.18 11.29
C GLU A 180 -21.77 2.00 10.07
N ASN A 181 -21.33 2.46 8.88
CA ASN A 181 -22.10 2.34 7.63
C ASN A 181 -21.92 0.99 6.93
N ALA A 182 -20.98 0.15 7.38
CA ALA A 182 -20.66 -1.13 6.75
C ALA A 182 -20.42 -2.24 7.79
N GLU A 183 -21.30 -3.25 7.82
CA GLU A 183 -21.12 -4.46 8.63
C GLU A 183 -19.89 -5.29 8.17
N PHE A 184 -19.54 -5.16 6.89
CA PHE A 184 -18.39 -5.81 6.26
C PHE A 184 -17.70 -4.84 5.30
N SER A 185 -16.36 -4.91 5.24
CA SER A 185 -15.56 -4.11 4.32
C SER A 185 -14.58 -4.96 3.52
N GLY A 186 -14.82 -5.02 2.20
CA GLY A 186 -13.88 -5.59 1.24
C GLY A 186 -12.58 -4.80 1.15
N TRP A 187 -12.60 -3.48 1.42
CA TRP A 187 -11.35 -2.69 1.50
C TRP A 187 -10.52 -3.05 2.73
N GLY A 188 -11.15 -3.15 3.91
CA GLY A 188 -10.50 -3.59 5.14
C GLY A 188 -9.90 -4.99 4.99
N ASP A 189 -10.63 -5.91 4.37
CA ASP A 189 -10.13 -7.26 4.07
C ASP A 189 -8.98 -7.26 3.06
N ARG A 190 -9.02 -6.38 2.06
CA ARG A 190 -7.92 -6.21 1.10
C ARG A 190 -6.65 -5.75 1.81
N LEU A 191 -6.75 -4.74 2.67
CA LEU A 191 -5.65 -4.24 3.48
C LEU A 191 -5.12 -5.31 4.45
N GLY A 192 -6.01 -6.06 5.11
CA GLY A 192 -5.63 -7.19 5.96
C GLY A 192 -4.83 -8.25 5.18
N THR A 193 -5.24 -8.53 3.94
CA THR A 193 -4.47 -9.43 3.04
C THR A 193 -3.08 -8.86 2.74
N TRP A 194 -2.95 -7.56 2.51
CA TRP A 194 -1.65 -6.93 2.27
C TRP A 194 -0.74 -6.99 3.48
N VAL A 195 -1.28 -6.77 4.69
CA VAL A 195 -0.53 -6.98 5.95
C VAL A 195 -0.05 -8.43 6.05
N ALA A 196 -0.92 -9.40 5.75
CA ALA A 196 -0.54 -10.81 5.74
C ALA A 196 0.60 -11.11 4.75
N MET A 197 0.52 -10.56 3.54
CA MET A 197 1.58 -10.68 2.53
C MET A 197 2.89 -10.06 3.01
N MET A 198 2.86 -8.86 3.58
CA MET A 198 4.06 -8.24 4.14
C MET A 198 4.66 -9.09 5.26
N CYS A 199 3.85 -9.60 6.17
CA CYS A 199 4.31 -10.49 7.25
C CYS A 199 4.94 -11.78 6.71
N GLY A 200 4.35 -12.36 5.66
CA GLY A 200 4.84 -13.59 5.06
C GLY A 200 6.08 -13.42 4.18
N TYR A 201 6.22 -12.30 3.46
CA TYR A 201 7.31 -12.10 2.49
C TYR A 201 8.48 -11.28 3.00
N LEU A 202 8.24 -10.33 3.91
CA LEU A 202 9.25 -9.42 4.43
C LEU A 202 9.77 -9.82 5.82
N GLU A 203 9.28 -10.95 6.35
CA GLU A 203 9.56 -11.41 7.71
C GLU A 203 9.35 -10.32 8.76
N VAL A 204 8.28 -9.54 8.60
CA VAL A 204 7.89 -8.49 9.55
C VAL A 204 7.86 -9.07 10.97
N ASN A 205 8.65 -8.46 11.86
CA ASN A 205 8.73 -8.90 13.24
C ASN A 205 7.37 -8.77 13.94
N ASN A 206 7.11 -9.64 14.91
CA ASN A 206 5.87 -9.63 15.69
C ASN A 206 5.69 -8.38 16.58
N ASP A 207 6.73 -7.56 16.71
CA ASP A 207 6.81 -6.34 17.51
C ASP A 207 6.99 -5.06 16.67
N ILE A 208 6.81 -5.15 15.34
CA ILE A 208 7.06 -4.02 14.44
C ILE A 208 6.25 -2.77 14.78
N LEU A 209 5.07 -2.93 15.42
CA LEU A 209 4.20 -1.83 15.82
C LEU A 209 4.30 -1.47 17.30
N ASP A 210 5.27 -1.99 18.07
CA ASP A 210 5.40 -1.65 19.50
C ASP A 210 5.61 -0.14 19.76
N SER A 211 6.17 0.57 18.78
CA SER A 211 6.38 2.03 18.75
C SER A 211 5.14 2.83 18.31
N CYS A 212 4.12 2.17 17.75
CA CYS A 212 2.92 2.82 17.23
C CYS A 212 2.11 3.43 18.37
N ARG A 213 1.69 4.69 18.21
CA ARG A 213 0.90 5.41 19.22
C ARG A 213 -0.58 5.05 19.23
N ASP A 214 -1.10 4.42 18.17
CA ASP A 214 -2.49 3.99 18.11
C ASP A 214 -2.63 2.59 18.72
N GLU A 215 -3.08 2.54 19.98
CA GLU A 215 -3.26 1.30 20.73
C GLU A 215 -4.18 0.30 20.01
N ARG A 216 -5.17 0.78 19.24
CA ARG A 216 -6.09 -0.08 18.48
C ARG A 216 -5.34 -0.78 17.35
N ALA A 217 -4.41 -0.09 16.70
CA ALA A 217 -3.58 -0.66 15.66
C ALA A 217 -2.60 -1.69 16.24
N VAL A 218 -1.98 -1.38 17.39
CA VAL A 218 -1.09 -2.31 18.12
C VAL A 218 -1.85 -3.58 18.51
N GLU A 219 -3.02 -3.44 19.12
CA GLU A 219 -3.86 -4.57 19.53
C GLU A 219 -4.26 -5.42 18.32
N TRP A 220 -4.78 -4.77 17.26
CA TRP A 220 -5.19 -5.49 16.05
C TRP A 220 -4.03 -6.27 15.45
N PHE A 221 -2.84 -5.66 15.30
CA PHE A 221 -1.69 -6.36 14.75
C PHE A 221 -1.24 -7.50 15.66
N SER A 222 -1.16 -7.28 16.97
CA SER A 222 -0.76 -8.29 17.95
C SER A 222 -1.65 -9.54 17.91
N VAL A 223 -2.97 -9.34 17.82
CA VAL A 223 -3.96 -10.42 17.76
C VAL A 223 -3.91 -11.20 16.44
N ASN A 224 -3.67 -10.52 15.32
CA ASN A 224 -3.76 -11.13 13.99
C ASN A 224 -2.43 -11.68 13.47
N TYR A 225 -1.30 -11.04 13.77
CA TYR A 225 0.02 -11.39 13.22
C TYR A 225 1.19 -11.24 14.21
N GLY A 226 0.96 -10.65 15.38
CA GLY A 226 2.01 -10.34 16.36
C GLY A 226 2.07 -11.32 17.53
N ARG A 227 2.43 -10.80 18.71
CA ARG A 227 2.72 -11.61 19.91
C ARG A 227 1.55 -12.48 20.38
N ILE A 228 0.34 -11.91 20.44
CA ILE A 228 -0.85 -12.64 20.90
C ILE A 228 -1.19 -13.78 19.91
N HIS A 229 -1.04 -13.53 18.60
CA HIS A 229 -1.20 -14.57 17.60
C HIS A 229 -0.21 -15.71 17.80
N GLU A 230 1.08 -15.39 17.92
CA GLU A 230 2.12 -16.40 18.05
C GLU A 230 2.06 -17.18 19.36
N GLU A 231 1.62 -16.55 20.45
CA GLU A 231 1.36 -17.25 21.71
C GLU A 231 0.25 -18.30 21.57
N LYS A 232 -0.80 -17.98 20.79
CA LYS A 232 -1.96 -18.86 20.60
C LYS A 232 -1.74 -19.96 19.57
N PHE A 233 -1.04 -19.65 18.48
CA PHE A 233 -0.93 -20.54 17.31
C PHE A 233 0.50 -21.03 17.03
N GLY A 234 1.48 -20.56 17.80
CA GLY A 234 2.90 -20.79 17.56
C GLY A 234 3.52 -19.72 16.64
N PRO A 235 4.86 -19.67 16.53
CA PRO A 235 5.55 -18.70 15.69
C PRO A 235 5.07 -18.78 14.24
N LEU A 236 4.80 -17.61 13.64
CA LEU A 236 4.47 -17.55 12.21
C LEU A 236 5.65 -18.05 11.39
N ASP A 237 5.38 -18.99 10.49
CA ASP A 237 6.38 -19.47 9.55
C ASP A 237 6.59 -18.43 8.45
N ARG A 238 7.43 -17.45 8.75
CA ARG A 238 7.78 -16.34 7.87
C ARG A 238 8.75 -16.75 6.73
N ARG A 239 9.18 -18.01 6.67
CA ARG A 239 10.17 -18.47 5.70
C ARG A 239 9.55 -18.69 4.32
N VAL A 240 9.85 -17.79 3.38
CA VAL A 240 9.47 -17.92 1.96
C VAL A 240 10.14 -19.12 1.27
N SER A 241 11.22 -19.68 1.83
CA SER A 241 12.01 -20.76 1.23
C SER A 241 12.08 -22.03 2.07
N LYS A 242 11.00 -22.82 2.08
CA LYS A 242 11.07 -24.21 2.61
C LYS A 242 11.94 -25.17 1.76
N ARG A 243 12.38 -24.78 0.56
CA ARG A 243 13.07 -25.67 -0.40
C ARG A 243 14.32 -25.11 -1.09
N LEU A 244 14.88 -23.98 -0.63
CA LEU A 244 16.20 -23.53 -1.09
C LEU A 244 17.20 -23.88 0.01
N GLY A 245 18.20 -24.69 -0.32
CA GLY A 245 19.19 -25.15 0.65
C GLY A 245 19.91 -23.97 1.32
N SER A 246 20.16 -24.09 2.63
CA SER A 246 21.06 -23.27 3.48
C SER A 246 21.00 -21.72 3.42
N GLY A 247 20.16 -21.08 2.60
CA GLY A 247 20.11 -19.61 2.47
C GLY A 247 21.36 -18.99 1.79
N HIS A 248 22.45 -19.74 1.60
CA HIS A 248 23.66 -19.32 0.88
C HIS A 248 23.43 -18.99 -0.60
N GLU A 249 22.30 -19.41 -1.17
CA GLU A 249 21.98 -19.22 -2.59
C GLU A 249 21.23 -17.90 -2.88
N MET A 250 20.72 -17.20 -1.86
CA MET A 250 20.00 -15.93 -2.06
C MET A 250 20.95 -14.74 -1.91
N PRO A 251 20.99 -13.80 -2.87
CA PRO A 251 21.88 -12.62 -2.79
C PRO A 251 21.39 -11.55 -1.79
N VAL A 252 20.28 -11.80 -1.09
CA VAL A 252 19.60 -10.85 -0.22
C VAL A 252 19.20 -11.46 1.12
N ASP A 253 19.14 -10.61 2.14
CA ASP A 253 18.76 -10.94 3.51
C ASP A 253 17.24 -11.11 3.67
N MET A 254 16.85 -11.30 4.94
CA MET A 254 15.46 -11.53 5.32
C MET A 254 14.54 -10.31 5.24
N ARG A 255 15.02 -9.17 4.75
CA ARG A 255 14.28 -7.93 4.47
C ARG A 255 14.46 -7.45 3.02
N GLY A 256 15.06 -8.29 2.17
CA GLY A 256 15.34 -7.97 0.77
C GLY A 256 16.56 -7.08 0.57
N ASN A 257 17.35 -6.79 1.61
CA ASN A 257 18.59 -6.03 1.48
C ASN A 257 19.71 -6.92 0.92
N PRO A 258 20.65 -6.41 0.11
CA PRO A 258 21.79 -7.18 -0.35
C PRO A 258 22.64 -7.75 0.81
N LEU A 259 23.05 -9.02 0.70
CA LEU A 259 24.01 -9.59 1.65
C LEU A 259 25.42 -9.00 1.42
N PRO A 260 26.22 -8.80 2.48
CA PRO A 260 27.62 -8.41 2.34
C PRO A 260 28.39 -9.49 1.57
N LYS A 261 29.25 -9.06 0.63
CA LYS A 261 30.14 -9.94 -0.14
C LYS A 261 31.27 -10.50 0.72
#